data_AF-A0A2D6QZX0-F1
#
_entry.id   AF-A0A2D6QZX0-F1
#
_cell.length_a   1.000
_cell.length_b   1.000
_cell.length_c   1.000
_cell.angle_alpha   90.00
_cell.angle_beta   90.00
_cell.angle_gamma   90.00
#
_symmetry.space_group_name_H-M   'P 1'
#
loop_
_entity.id
_entity.type
_entity.pdbx_description
1 polymer ?
#
loop_
_entity_poly.entity_id
_entity_poly.type
_entity_poly.pdbx_seq_one_letter_code
_entity_poly.pdbx_strand_id
1 'polypeptide(L)'
;MTSAEITDLTIGALQGLGASTIFLLALFIGVCVALAVLKLRRGSRKTLVFRNFDDLDGEFVYLPPDAPRGPADQLRTPELLEQASRKG
;
A
#
# COMPACT_ATOMS: atom_id res chain seq x y z
N MET A 1 16.59 28.80 -47.51
CA MET A 1 16.19 27.51 -46.92
C MET A 1 15.42 26.74 -47.96
N THR A 2 15.97 25.62 -48.40
CA THR A 2 15.29 24.69 -49.31
C THR A 2 14.28 23.87 -48.51
N SER A 3 13.25 23.34 -49.19
CA SER A 3 12.25 22.48 -48.54
C SER A 3 12.90 21.25 -47.87
N ALA A 4 13.95 20.69 -48.48
CA ALA A 4 14.69 19.55 -47.96
C ALA A 4 15.36 19.83 -46.60
N GLU A 5 16.03 20.97 -46.46
CA GLU A 5 16.68 21.39 -45.20
C GLU A 5 15.67 21.59 -44.06
N ILE A 6 14.47 22.09 -44.38
CA ILE A 6 13.40 22.29 -43.39
C ILE A 6 12.90 20.93 -42.88
N THR A 7 12.70 19.96 -43.77
CA THR A 7 12.30 18.60 -43.36
C THR A 7 13.36 17.93 -42.49
N ASP A 8 14.63 18.03 -42.86
CA ASP A 8 15.72 17.36 -42.13
C ASP A 8 15.87 17.93 -40.72
N LEU A 9 15.77 19.26 -40.60
CA LEU A 9 15.76 19.96 -39.31
C LEU A 9 14.55 19.58 -38.47
N THR A 10 13.37 19.46 -39.08
CA THR A 10 12.12 19.11 -38.38
C THR A 10 12.17 17.68 -37.85
N ILE A 11 12.67 16.75 -38.65
CA ILE A 11 12.82 15.34 -38.27
C ILE A 11 13.83 15.20 -37.13
N GLY A 12 14.99 15.85 -37.25
CA GLY A 12 16.01 15.85 -36.20
C GLY A 12 15.50 16.44 -34.88
N ALA A 13 14.77 17.56 -34.95
CA ALA A 13 14.17 18.18 -33.76
C ALA A 13 13.11 17.27 -33.11
N LEU A 14 12.24 16.64 -33.90
CA LEU A 14 11.20 15.75 -33.40
C LEU A 14 11.80 14.50 -32.76
N GLN A 15 12.83 13.92 -33.37
CA GLN A 15 13.54 12.77 -32.82
C GLN A 15 14.28 13.13 -31.53
N GLY A 16 14.93 14.29 -31.46
CA GLY A 16 15.61 14.77 -30.26
C GLY A 16 14.63 15.01 -29.09
N LEU A 17 13.51 15.67 -29.37
CA LEU A 17 12.43 15.87 -28.38
C LEU A 17 11.80 14.55 -27.93
N GLY A 18 11.51 13.65 -28.87
CA GLY A 18 10.97 12.33 -28.56
C GLY A 18 11.93 11.50 -27.69
N ALA A 19 13.19 11.41 -28.10
CA ALA A 19 14.21 10.65 -27.39
C ALA A 19 14.45 11.18 -25.98
N SER A 20 14.56 12.51 -25.81
CA SER A 20 14.76 13.13 -24.51
C SER A 20 13.56 12.94 -23.58
N THR A 21 12.34 13.07 -24.10
CA THR A 21 11.11 12.88 -23.32
C THR A 21 10.98 11.44 -22.83
N ILE A 22 11.19 10.46 -23.72
CA ILE A 22 11.14 9.03 -23.38
C ILE A 22 12.22 8.69 -22.36
N PHE A 23 13.44 9.22 -22.54
CA PHE A 23 14.55 8.99 -21.62
C PHE A 23 14.25 9.50 -20.21
N LEU A 24 13.73 10.74 -20.08
CA LEU A 24 13.37 11.32 -18.79
C LEU A 24 12.23 10.56 -18.11
N LEU A 25 11.22 10.16 -18.88
CA LEU A 25 10.11 9.34 -18.34
C LEU A 25 10.61 7.99 -17.85
N ALA A 26 11.44 7.30 -18.63
CA ALA A 26 12.01 6.02 -18.23
C ALA A 26 12.86 6.14 -16.97
N LEU A 27 13.70 7.18 -16.87
CA LEU A 27 14.51 7.45 -15.68
C LEU A 27 13.62 7.74 -14.47
N PHE A 28 12.62 8.61 -14.62
CA PHE A 28 11.72 8.99 -13.54
C PHE A 28 10.92 7.79 -13.03
N ILE A 29 10.30 7.02 -13.94
CA ILE A 29 9.56 5.81 -13.59
C ILE A 29 10.48 4.79 -12.92
N GLY A 30 11.68 4.58 -13.46
CA GLY A 30 12.67 3.67 -12.89
C GLY A 30 13.05 4.04 -11.46
N VAL A 31 13.31 5.32 -11.19
CA VAL A 31 13.61 5.83 -9.85
C VAL A 31 12.41 5.68 -8.92
N CYS A 32 11.20 6.06 -9.39
CA CYS A 32 9.98 5.91 -8.60
C CYS A 32 9.72 4.46 -8.20
N VAL A 33 9.89 3.50 -9.13
CA VAL A 33 9.71 2.08 -8.86
C VAL A 33 10.81 1.57 -7.91
N ALA A 34 12.08 1.93 -8.15
CA ALA A 34 13.17 1.53 -7.27
C ALA A 34 12.97 2.03 -5.82
N LEU A 35 12.56 3.28 -5.66
CA LEU A 35 12.24 3.85 -4.35
C LEU A 35 10.96 3.27 -3.74
N ALA A 36 9.94 2.97 -4.55
CA ALA A 36 8.73 2.30 -4.08
C ALA A 36 9.05 0.90 -3.55
N VAL A 37 9.89 0.13 -4.24
CA VAL A 37 10.36 -1.19 -3.79
C VAL A 37 11.18 -1.07 -2.50
N LEU A 38 12.05 -0.05 -2.39
CA LEU A 38 12.81 0.21 -1.16
C LEU A 38 11.90 0.63 0.01
N LYS A 39 10.88 1.44 -0.27
CA LYS A 39 9.92 1.95 0.71
C LYS A 39 8.89 0.90 1.12
N LEU A 40 8.59 -0.06 0.25
CA LEU A 40 7.89 -1.31 0.58
C LEU A 40 8.84 -2.18 1.41
N ARG A 41 9.14 -1.70 2.62
CA ARG A 41 9.81 -2.44 3.67
C ARG A 41 9.00 -3.72 3.86
N ARG A 42 9.56 -4.83 3.38
CA ARG A 42 8.97 -6.17 3.53
C ARG A 42 8.51 -6.30 4.97
N GLY A 43 7.18 -6.39 5.20
CA GLY A 43 6.61 -6.64 6.51
C GLY A 43 7.38 -7.81 7.10
N SER A 44 8.21 -7.51 8.10
CA SER A 44 9.19 -8.47 8.55
C SER A 44 8.41 -9.49 9.35
N ARG A 45 8.18 -10.69 8.79
CA ARG A 45 7.65 -11.87 9.50
C ARG A 45 8.46 -12.30 10.74
N LYS A 46 9.48 -11.53 11.13
CA LYS A 46 10.31 -11.70 12.32
C LYS A 46 10.15 -10.56 13.35
N THR A 47 9.20 -9.62 13.15
CA THR A 47 8.91 -8.59 14.15
C THR A 47 8.14 -9.20 15.32
N LEU A 48 8.63 -9.01 16.55
CA LEU A 48 7.96 -9.44 17.78
C LEU A 48 6.75 -8.55 18.14
N VAL A 49 6.49 -7.52 17.33
CA VAL A 49 5.38 -6.58 17.53
C VAL A 49 4.56 -6.55 16.26
N PHE A 50 3.32 -7.01 16.36
CA PHE A 50 2.32 -6.89 15.31
C PHE A 50 1.92 -5.41 15.18
N ARG A 51 2.21 -4.80 14.03
CA ARG A 51 1.83 -3.40 13.76
C ARG A 51 0.59 -3.32 12.87
N ASN A 52 0.45 -4.24 11.93
CA ASN A 52 -0.66 -4.32 11.00
C ASN A 52 -1.25 -5.74 10.95
N PHE A 53 -2.49 -5.87 10.48
CA PHE A 53 -3.15 -7.17 10.28
C PHE A 53 -2.44 -8.05 9.24
N ASP A 54 -1.72 -7.46 8.28
CA ASP A 54 -0.90 -8.18 7.31
C ASP A 54 0.34 -8.86 7.96
N ASP A 55 0.68 -8.50 9.20
CA ASP A 55 1.73 -9.17 9.98
C ASP A 55 1.20 -10.45 10.67
N LEU A 56 -0.12 -10.69 10.67
CA LEU A 56 -0.71 -11.93 11.16
C LEU A 56 -0.68 -12.97 10.03
N ASP A 57 -0.27 -14.21 10.33
CA ASP A 57 -0.14 -15.31 9.36
C ASP A 57 -1.49 -15.85 8.83
N GLY A 58 -2.51 -14.97 8.70
CA GLY A 58 -3.81 -15.28 8.09
C GLY A 58 -4.76 -16.13 8.95
N GLU A 59 -4.28 -16.70 10.07
CA GLU A 59 -5.09 -17.49 10.97
C GLU A 59 -5.70 -16.63 12.07
N PHE A 60 -6.90 -16.11 11.81
CA PHE A 60 -7.73 -15.45 12.82
C PHE A 60 -8.40 -16.52 13.69
N VAL A 61 -7.70 -16.98 14.73
CA VAL A 61 -8.33 -17.81 15.77
C VAL A 61 -9.18 -16.89 16.63
N TYR A 62 -10.46 -16.82 16.32
CA TYR A 62 -11.43 -16.17 17.21
C TYR A 62 -11.41 -16.90 18.55
N LEU A 63 -11.19 -16.13 19.61
CA LEU A 63 -11.31 -16.64 20.97
C LEU A 63 -12.73 -17.19 21.16
N PRO A 64 -12.89 -18.40 21.72
CA PRO A 64 -14.21 -18.93 22.01
C PRO A 64 -14.97 -17.97 22.96
N PRO A 65 -16.31 -17.98 22.95
CA PRO A 65 -17.12 -17.11 23.80
C PRO A 65 -16.71 -17.15 25.27
N ASP A 66 -16.28 -18.33 25.74
CA ASP A 66 -15.88 -18.61 27.12
C ASP A 66 -14.38 -18.42 27.40
N ALA A 67 -13.60 -17.91 26.44
CA ALA A 67 -12.19 -17.62 26.67
C ALA A 67 -12.04 -16.53 27.75
N PRO A 68 -11.06 -16.65 28.67
CA PRO A 68 -10.84 -15.65 29.71
C PRO A 68 -10.47 -14.29 29.10
N ARG A 69 -11.42 -13.35 29.10
CA ARG A 69 -11.26 -12.00 28.53
C ARG A 69 -10.69 -11.03 29.56
N GLY A 70 -9.41 -11.19 29.92
CA GLY A 70 -8.75 -10.27 30.86
C GLY A 70 -9.52 -10.05 32.18
N PRO A 71 -9.25 -8.97 32.93
CA PRO A 71 -9.93 -8.67 34.19
C PRO A 71 -11.36 -8.13 34.01
N ALA A 72 -11.77 -7.80 32.78
CA ALA A 72 -13.05 -7.20 32.47
C ALA A 72 -13.79 -8.08 31.45
N ASP A 73 -14.82 -8.78 31.91
CA ASP A 73 -15.70 -9.55 31.04
C ASP A 73 -16.54 -8.58 30.17
N GLN A 74 -16.06 -8.34 28.95
CA GLN A 74 -16.68 -7.44 27.99
C GLN A 74 -18.09 -7.88 27.55
N LEU A 75 -18.52 -9.12 27.83
CA LEU A 75 -19.87 -9.61 27.51
C LEU A 75 -20.84 -9.52 28.69
N ARG A 76 -20.32 -9.34 29.92
CA ARG A 76 -21.11 -9.15 31.14
C ARG A 76 -20.98 -7.74 31.71
N THR A 77 -20.76 -6.75 30.86
CA THR A 77 -20.82 -5.37 31.30
C THR A 77 -22.27 -4.98 31.65
N PRO A 78 -22.48 -4.19 32.71
CA PRO A 78 -23.83 -3.82 33.15
C PRO A 78 -24.64 -3.14 32.03
N GLU A 79 -23.97 -2.35 31.18
CA GLU A 79 -24.60 -1.66 30.06
C GLU A 79 -25.16 -2.64 29.00
N LEU A 80 -24.46 -3.74 28.73
CA LEU A 80 -24.91 -4.76 27.78
C LEU A 80 -26.05 -5.61 28.36
N LEU A 81 -26.02 -5.89 29.67
CA LEU A 81 -27.08 -6.63 30.36
C LEU A 81 -28.38 -5.81 30.42
N GLU A 82 -28.29 -4.50 30.65
CA GLU A 82 -29.44 -3.59 30.59
C GLU A 82 -30.03 -3.46 29.18
N GLN A 83 -29.20 -3.49 28.14
CA GLN A 83 -29.68 -3.50 26.76
C GLN A 83 -30.34 -4.82 26.38
N ALA A 84 -29.80 -5.95 26.83
CA ALA A 84 -30.38 -7.26 26.61
C ALA A 84 -31.73 -7.41 27.33
N SER A 85 -31.85 -6.91 28.55
CA SER A 85 -33.11 -6.95 29.32
C SER A 85 -34.20 -6.02 28.76
N ARG A 86 -33.83 -4.93 28.08
CA ARG A 86 -34.78 -4.07 27.36
C ARG A 86 -35.31 -4.66 26.06
N LYS A 87 -34.61 -5.64 25.48
CA LYS A 87 -34.99 -6.30 24.22
C LYS A 87 -35.71 -7.63 24.41
N GLY A 88 -35.78 -8.14 25.65
CA GLY A 88 -36.47 -9.38 26.02
C GLY A 88 -37.95 -9.16 26.35
#